data_AF-A0A524FGZ6-F1
#
_entry.id   AF-A0A524FGZ6-F1
#
_cell.length_a   1.000
_cell.length_b   1.000
_cell.length_c   1.000
_cell.angle_alpha   90.00
_cell.angle_beta   90.00
_cell.angle_gamma   90.00
#
_symmetry.space_group_name_H-M   'P 1'
#
loop_
_entity.id
_entity.type
_entity.pdbx_description
1 polymer ?
#
loop_
_entity_poly.entity_id
_entity_poly.type
_entity_poly.pdbx_seq_one_letter_code
_entity_poly.pdbx_strand_id
1 'polypeptide(L)'
;MTTIPVKKELLEELVDLKLKFLDDESEKILNKWNYKAPLKFLQDAKDGTIEEAEDDAITLKHLLDQREELLNFKKDWNNTE
;
A
#
# COMPACT_ATOMS: atom_id res chain seq x y z
N MET A 1 -27.60 15.30 -3.77
CA MET A 1 -26.22 14.78 -3.94
C MET A 1 -25.80 15.08 -5.35
N THR A 2 -24.78 15.90 -5.53
CA THR A 2 -24.22 16.27 -6.83
C THR A 2 -23.21 15.21 -7.24
N THR A 3 -23.54 14.41 -8.25
CA THR A 3 -22.61 13.48 -8.89
C THR A 3 -21.76 14.26 -9.88
N ILE A 4 -20.48 14.44 -9.57
CA ILE A 4 -19.52 15.03 -10.49
C ILE A 4 -18.98 13.90 -11.38
N PRO A 5 -19.21 13.92 -12.70
CA PRO A 5 -18.67 12.90 -13.58
C PRO A 5 -17.15 13.06 -13.66
N VAL A 6 -16.42 12.06 -13.16
CA VAL A 6 -14.97 11.98 -13.28
C VAL A 6 -14.64 11.17 -14.53
N LYS A 7 -13.66 11.64 -15.32
CA LYS A 7 -13.17 10.90 -16.49
C LYS A 7 -12.46 9.63 -16.02
N LYS A 8 -12.75 8.48 -16.64
CA LYS A 8 -12.11 7.19 -16.34
C LYS A 8 -10.58 7.31 -16.34
N GLU A 9 -10.02 7.98 -17.35
CA GLU A 9 -8.58 8.25 -17.49
C GLU A 9 -7.97 8.96 -16.28
N LEU A 10 -8.65 9.98 -15.73
CA LEU A 10 -8.15 10.74 -14.58
C LEU A 10 -8.14 9.87 -13.32
N LEU A 11 -9.18 9.04 -13.12
CA LEU A 11 -9.24 8.17 -11.97
C LEU A 11 -8.23 7.02 -12.06
N GLU A 12 -7.99 6.47 -13.26
CA GLU A 12 -6.93 5.49 -13.50
C GLU A 12 -5.55 6.08 -13.16
N GLU A 13 -5.27 7.30 -13.62
CA GLU A 13 -4.03 8.00 -13.31
C GLU A 13 -3.88 8.25 -11.80
N LEU A 14 -4.96 8.65 -11.12
CA LEU A 14 -5.00 8.81 -9.66
C LEU A 14 -4.72 7.50 -8.91
N VAL A 15 -5.31 6.39 -9.37
CA VAL A 15 -5.09 5.07 -8.77
C VAL A 15 -3.64 4.65 -8.96
N ASP A 16 -3.07 4.83 -10.16
CA ASP A 16 -1.68 4.48 -10.45
C ASP A 16 -0.68 5.36 -9.66
N LEU A 17 -0.96 6.65 -9.50
CA LEU A 17 -0.18 7.54 -8.66
C LEU A 17 -0.22 7.11 -7.19
N LYS A 18 -1.40 6.75 -6.69
CA LYS A 18 -1.57 6.29 -5.30
C LYS A 18 -0.87 4.96 -5.06
N LEU A 19 -0.92 4.03 -6.02
CA LEU A 19 -0.18 2.76 -5.95
C LEU A 19 1.33 3.00 -5.87
N LYS A 20 1.88 3.89 -6.72
CA LYS A 20 3.30 4.27 -6.65
C LYS A 20 3.67 4.86 -5.29
N PHE A 21 2.84 5.75 -4.76
CA PHE A 21 3.06 6.35 -3.44
C PHE A 21 3.10 5.29 -2.33
N LEU A 22 2.17 4.32 -2.35
CA LEU A 22 2.14 3.24 -1.36
C LEU A 22 3.38 2.33 -1.46
N ASP A 23 3.85 2.05 -2.68
CA ASP A 23 5.10 1.30 -2.90
C ASP A 23 6.33 2.10 -2.41
N ASP A 24 6.42 3.41 -2.69
CA ASP A 24 7.50 4.28 -2.20
C ASP A 24 7.54 4.37 -0.67
N GLU A 25 6.38 4.55 -0.02
CA GLU A 25 6.32 4.60 1.46
C GLU A 25 6.70 3.25 2.08
N SER A 26 6.27 2.15 1.45
CA SER A 26 6.67 0.81 1.87
C SER A 26 8.18 0.59 1.72
N GLU A 27 8.78 1.02 0.60
CA GLU A 27 10.23 0.96 0.41
C GLU A 27 11.00 1.83 1.40
N LYS A 28 10.50 3.01 1.78
CA LYS A 28 11.14 3.85 2.81
C LYS A 28 11.24 3.13 4.15
N ILE A 29 10.16 2.47 4.58
CA ILE A 29 10.15 1.70 5.83
C ILE A 29 11.15 0.54 5.71
N LEU A 30 11.13 -0.20 4.61
CA LEU A 30 12.06 -1.31 4.38
C LEU A 30 13.52 -0.87 4.37
N ASN A 31 13.83 0.24 3.70
CA ASN A 31 15.17 0.81 3.65
C ASN A 31 15.64 1.33 5.02
N LYS A 32 14.74 1.94 5.82
CA LYS A 32 15.04 2.38 7.20
C LYS A 32 15.54 1.23 8.07
N TRP A 33 14.94 0.04 7.90
CA TRP A 33 15.30 -1.16 8.67
C TRP A 33 16.30 -2.08 7.95
N ASN A 34 16.74 -1.71 6.73
CA ASN A 34 17.62 -2.50 5.87
C ASN A 34 17.06 -3.90 5.53
N TYR A 35 15.74 -3.98 5.36
CA TYR A 35 15.04 -5.20 4.93
C TYR A 35 14.75 -5.16 3.44
N LYS A 36 14.87 -6.31 2.77
CA LYS A 36 14.48 -6.48 1.37
C LYS A 36 13.10 -7.07 1.18
N ALA A 37 12.54 -7.66 2.24
CA ALA A 37 11.29 -8.41 2.20
C ALA A 37 10.32 -7.88 3.25
N PRO A 38 9.15 -7.33 2.86
CA PRO A 38 8.12 -6.85 3.77
C PRO A 38 7.66 -7.92 4.77
N LEU A 39 7.45 -9.14 4.29
CA LEU A 39 7.03 -10.26 5.13
C LEU A 39 8.05 -10.59 6.23
N LYS A 40 9.35 -10.51 5.90
CA LYS A 40 10.41 -10.79 6.87
C LYS A 40 10.49 -9.70 7.93
N PHE A 41 10.34 -8.44 7.52
CA PHE A 41 10.26 -7.32 8.46
C PHE A 41 9.05 -7.44 9.40
N LEU A 42 7.87 -7.75 8.86
CA LEU A 42 6.65 -7.94 9.67
C LEU A 42 6.79 -9.11 10.65
N GLN A 43 7.47 -10.19 10.25
CA GLN A 43 7.73 -11.33 11.13
C GLN A 43 8.71 -10.97 12.24
N ASP A 44 9.84 -10.35 11.91
CA ASP A 44 10.86 -9.97 12.88
C ASP A 44 10.33 -8.93 13.89
N ALA A 45 9.47 -8.00 13.44
CA ALA A 45 8.75 -7.07 14.31
C ALA A 45 7.75 -7.79 15.23
N LYS A 46 7.03 -8.79 14.72
CA LYS A 46 6.07 -9.59 15.51
C LYS A 46 6.78 -10.48 16.55
N ASP A 47 7.92 -11.04 16.20
CA ASP A 47 8.75 -11.86 17.10
C ASP A 47 9.48 -11.02 18.16
N GLY A 48 9.39 -9.68 18.08
CA GLY A 48 10.06 -8.78 19.02
C GLY A 48 11.57 -8.69 18.80
N THR A 49 12.05 -9.09 17.62
CA THR A 49 13.48 -9.00 17.25
C THR A 49 13.92 -7.55 17.11
N ILE A 50 12.97 -6.65 16.85
CA ILE A 50 13.22 -5.21 16.67
C ILE A 50 12.24 -4.44 17.56
N GLU A 51 12.72 -4.01 18.71
CA GLU A 51 11.92 -3.44 19.82
C GLU A 51 11.16 -2.15 19.46
N GLU A 52 11.65 -1.39 18.47
CA GLU A 52 11.04 -0.14 18.01
C GLU A 52 10.38 -0.24 16.62
N ALA A 53 10.34 -1.44 16.03
CA ALA A 53 9.78 -1.62 14.69
C ALA A 53 8.27 -1.88 14.69
N GLU A 54 7.62 -2.00 15.86
CA GLU A 54 6.20 -2.34 15.94
C GLU A 54 5.31 -1.31 15.23
N ASP A 55 5.51 -0.01 15.48
CA ASP A 55 4.79 1.07 14.81
C ASP A 55 5.02 1.08 13.28
N ASP A 56 6.27 0.89 12.86
CA ASP A 56 6.64 0.83 11.44
C ASP A 56 6.07 -0.43 10.76
N ALA A 57 5.99 -1.55 11.48
CA ALA A 57 5.38 -2.80 11.01
C ALA A 57 3.87 -2.69 10.87
N ILE A 58 3.19 -2.04 11.83
CA ILE A 58 1.76 -1.73 11.72
C ILE A 58 1.52 -0.82 10.51
N THR A 59 2.36 0.20 10.34
CA THR A 59 2.27 1.13 9.20
C THR A 59 2.49 0.40 7.87
N LEU A 60 3.52 -0.44 7.76
CA LEU A 60 3.80 -1.21 6.56
C LEU A 60 2.65 -2.16 6.22
N LYS A 61 2.08 -2.84 7.24
CA LYS A 61 0.92 -3.71 7.04
C LYS A 61 -0.27 -2.94 6.48
N HIS A 62 -0.57 -1.77 7.07
CA HIS A 62 -1.66 -0.92 6.60
C HIS A 62 -1.43 -0.43 5.15
N LEU A 63 -0.20 -0.08 4.78
CA LEU A 63 0.14 0.30 3.41
C LEU A 63 -0.08 -0.86 2.41
N LEU A 64 0.27 -2.09 2.80
CA LEU A 64 0.03 -3.29 2.00
C LEU A 64 -1.46 -3.59 1.84
N ASP A 65 -2.24 -3.50 2.92
CA ASP A 65 -3.69 -3.69 2.88
C ASP A 65 -4.35 -2.65 1.95
N GLN A 66 -3.97 -1.37 2.07
CA GLN A 66 -4.45 -0.30 1.18
C GLN A 66 -4.11 -0.55 -0.30
N ARG A 67 -2.93 -1.12 -0.56
CA ARG A 67 -2.51 -1.48 -1.92
C ARG A 67 -3.38 -2.60 -2.48
N GLU A 68 -3.66 -3.64 -1.69
CA GLU A 68 -4.55 -4.73 -2.12
C GLU A 68 -5.97 -4.22 -2.38
N GLU A 69 -6.50 -3.34 -1.53
CA GLU A 69 -7.81 -2.71 -1.75
C GLU A 69 -7.85 -1.91 -3.07
N LEU A 70 -6.83 -1.11 -3.36
CA LEU A 70 -6.72 -0.36 -4.62
C LEU A 70 -6.62 -1.28 -5.85
N LEU A 71 -5.86 -2.37 -5.74
CA LEU A 71 -5.75 -3.36 -6.82
C LEU A 71 -7.09 -4.08 -7.05
N ASN A 72 -7.81 -4.42 -5.99
CA ASN A 72 -9.14 -5.01 -6.09
C ASN A 72 -10.13 -4.01 -6.71
N PHE A 73 -10.11 -2.75 -6.27
CA PHE A 73 -10.91 -1.68 -6.87
C PHE A 73 -10.65 -1.53 -8.38
N LYS A 74 -9.38 -1.58 -8.80
CA LYS A 74 -8.99 -1.55 -10.22
C LYS A 74 -9.51 -2.77 -11.00
N LYS A 75 -9.52 -3.96 -10.39
CA LYS A 75 -10.06 -5.18 -11.00
C LYS A 75 -11.58 -5.14 -11.13
N ASP A 76 -12.29 -4.73 -10.08
CA ASP A 76 -13.76 -4.60 -10.09
C ASP A 76 -14.20 -3.61 -11.17
N TRP A 77 -13.46 -2.51 -11.32
CA TRP A 77 -13.71 -1.57 -12.40
C TRP A 77 -13.55 -2.22 -13.78
N ASN A 78 -12.43 -2.90 -14.03
CA ASN A 78 -12.18 -3.55 -15.32
C ASN A 78 -13.14 -4.72 -15.64
N ASN A 79 -13.81 -5.29 -14.63
CA ASN A 79 -14.83 -6.33 -14.81
C ASN A 79 -16.24 -5.77 -15.10
N THR A 80 -16.42 -4.44 -15.09
CA THR A 80 -17.72 -3.81 -15.39
C THR A 80 -17.86 -3.43 -16.89
N GLU A 81 -17.01 -3.99 -17.77
CA GLU A 81 -17.11 -3.85 -19.24
C GLU A 81 -17.79 -5.05 -19.91
#